data_AF-A0A929YD69-F1
#
_entry.id   AF-A0A929YD69-F1
#
_cell.length_a   1.000
_cell.length_b   1.000
_cell.length_c   1.000
_cell.angle_alpha   90.00
_cell.angle_beta   90.00
_cell.angle_gamma   90.00
#
_symmetry.space_group_name_H-M   'P 1'
#
loop_
_entity.id
_entity.type
_entity.pdbx_description
1 polymer ?
#
loop_
_entity_poly.entity_id
_entity_poly.type
_entity_poly.pdbx_seq_one_letter_code
_entity_poly.pdbx_strand_id
1 'polypeptide(L)'
;METLHRHTEGLTQNSPSDLDIKGQENLAENYKIMAQIEELESKFDHNPDGSEKWQRLISEPIEDQYRQRWMIWENPAASSSNPKDQYQVYKIPKNEDEFRYAFIKELEVDRYPKYHKTSYEFFVGPDDGRGETITVFFNDDGVIEYVHCYSYLEERKRLYEEHERAQKKPAEASIINSL
;
A
#
# COMPACT_ATOMS: atom_id res chain seq x y z
N MET A 1 -64.48 7.02 -39.03
CA MET A 1 -63.67 7.90 -39.90
C MET A 1 -62.47 8.40 -39.09
N GLU A 2 -61.32 8.42 -39.75
CA GLU A 2 -60.06 9.17 -39.50
C GLU A 2 -60.17 10.42 -38.61
N THR A 3 -59.14 10.99 -37.96
CA THR A 3 -57.68 10.82 -37.69
C THR A 3 -57.42 11.87 -36.57
N LEU A 4 -56.33 11.91 -35.78
CA LEU A 4 -54.99 12.35 -36.18
C LEU A 4 -54.08 12.46 -34.94
N HIS A 5 -52.82 12.07 -35.13
CA HIS A 5 -51.69 12.23 -34.21
C HIS A 5 -51.51 13.64 -33.63
N ARG A 6 -51.12 13.73 -32.35
CA ARG A 6 -50.04 14.64 -31.92
C ARG A 6 -49.25 14.03 -30.75
N HIS A 7 -47.99 13.77 -31.02
CA HIS A 7 -46.94 13.53 -30.03
C HIS A 7 -46.91 14.69 -29.02
N THR A 8 -46.91 14.36 -27.72
CA THR A 8 -46.53 15.29 -26.66
C THR A 8 -45.26 14.74 -26.04
N GLU A 9 -44.13 15.29 -26.48
CA GLU A 9 -42.89 15.29 -25.73
C GLU A 9 -43.11 16.08 -24.44
N GLY A 10 -42.67 15.51 -23.31
CA GLY A 10 -42.90 16.09 -22.00
C GLY A 10 -42.08 15.41 -20.91
N LEU A 11 -40.75 15.44 -21.09
CA LEU A 11 -39.74 15.54 -20.02
C LEU A 11 -39.94 14.64 -18.79
N THR A 12 -39.50 13.39 -18.88
CA THR A 12 -39.00 12.66 -17.71
C THR A 12 -37.51 12.93 -17.58
N GLN A 13 -37.14 14.13 -17.13
CA GLN A 13 -35.80 14.41 -16.63
C GLN A 13 -35.85 14.40 -15.11
N ASN A 14 -35.84 13.21 -14.53
CA ASN A 14 -35.23 13.05 -13.22
C ASN A 14 -33.73 13.20 -13.47
N SER A 15 -33.17 14.36 -13.13
CA SER A 15 -31.73 14.60 -13.11
C SER A 15 -31.04 13.45 -12.37
N PRO A 16 -30.05 12.75 -12.96
CA PRO A 16 -29.17 11.92 -12.16
C PRO A 16 -28.36 12.88 -11.31
N SER A 17 -28.68 12.87 -10.03
CA SER A 17 -28.01 13.60 -8.96
C SER A 17 -26.50 13.39 -9.07
N ASP A 18 -25.75 14.49 -9.13
CA ASP A 18 -24.28 14.61 -9.02
C ASP A 18 -23.75 14.20 -7.63
N LEU A 19 -24.27 13.14 -7.03
CA LEU A 19 -24.00 12.71 -5.67
C LEU A 19 -24.01 11.18 -5.60
N ASP A 20 -22.91 10.53 -6.02
CA ASP A 20 -22.36 9.32 -5.36
C ASP A 20 -21.14 8.65 -6.05
N ILE A 21 -20.29 9.39 -6.78
CA ILE A 21 -19.11 8.77 -7.42
C ILE A 21 -17.96 8.52 -6.43
N LYS A 22 -17.97 9.16 -5.25
CA LYS A 22 -16.89 9.06 -4.25
C LYS A 22 -16.76 7.67 -3.58
N GLY A 23 -17.76 6.79 -3.77
CA GLY A 23 -17.75 5.41 -3.28
C GLY A 23 -17.45 4.35 -4.35
N GLN A 24 -17.46 4.71 -5.64
CA GLN A 24 -17.21 3.78 -6.75
C GLN A 24 -15.74 3.69 -7.16
N GLU A 25 -14.93 4.70 -6.85
CA GLU A 25 -13.50 4.74 -7.20
C GLU A 25 -12.69 3.58 -6.58
N ASN A 26 -13.19 2.88 -5.55
CA ASN A 26 -12.39 1.87 -4.83
C ASN A 26 -12.82 0.40 -5.05
N LEU A 27 -13.96 0.10 -5.67
CA LEU A 27 -14.37 -1.31 -5.88
C LEU A 27 -13.55 -1.98 -6.98
N ALA A 28 -13.40 -1.30 -8.13
CA ALA A 28 -12.62 -1.82 -9.25
C ALA A 28 -11.13 -1.96 -8.91
N GLU A 29 -10.57 -0.99 -8.17
CA GLU A 29 -9.20 -1.07 -7.66
C GLU A 29 -9.02 -2.23 -6.68
N ASN A 30 -9.96 -2.42 -5.75
CA ASN A 30 -9.92 -3.55 -4.82
C ASN A 30 -9.98 -4.90 -5.55
N TYR A 31 -10.85 -5.05 -6.56
CA TYR A 31 -10.89 -6.27 -7.37
C TYR A 31 -9.57 -6.51 -8.11
N LYS A 32 -8.95 -5.46 -8.66
CA LYS A 32 -7.64 -5.56 -9.35
C LYS A 32 -6.53 -5.99 -8.40
N ILE A 33 -6.53 -5.50 -7.17
CA ILE A 33 -5.53 -5.88 -6.15
C ILE A 33 -5.74 -7.32 -5.69
N MET A 34 -7.00 -7.72 -5.44
CA MET A 34 -7.30 -9.10 -5.07
C MET A 34 -6.91 -10.10 -6.16
N ALA A 35 -7.18 -9.78 -7.43
CA ALA A 35 -6.76 -10.61 -8.56
C ALA A 35 -5.24 -10.77 -8.63
N GLN A 36 -4.47 -9.72 -8.36
CA GLN A 36 -3.01 -9.81 -8.29
C GLN A 36 -2.52 -10.64 -7.12
N ILE A 37 -3.16 -10.54 -5.95
CA ILE A 37 -2.84 -11.37 -4.79
C ILE A 37 -3.07 -12.85 -5.13
N GLU A 38 -4.22 -13.19 -5.73
CA GLU A 38 -4.52 -14.57 -6.16
C GLU A 38 -3.49 -15.07 -7.19
N GLU A 39 -3.08 -14.22 -8.14
CA GLU A 39 -2.04 -14.56 -9.11
C GLU A 39 -0.68 -14.80 -8.43
N LEU A 40 -0.27 -13.96 -7.48
CA LEU A 40 0.95 -14.16 -6.69
C LEU A 40 0.87 -15.47 -5.88
N GLU A 41 -0.23 -15.69 -5.18
CA GLU A 41 -0.45 -16.90 -4.36
C GLU A 41 -0.49 -18.18 -5.20
N SER A 42 -0.88 -18.10 -6.47
CA SER A 42 -0.82 -19.23 -7.40
C SER A 42 0.61 -19.66 -7.75
N LYS A 43 1.59 -18.75 -7.61
CA LYS A 43 3.02 -18.98 -7.92
C LYS A 43 3.82 -19.42 -6.71
N PHE A 44 3.28 -19.21 -5.50
CA PHE A 44 3.88 -19.71 -4.27
C PHE A 44 3.81 -21.23 -4.29
N ASP A 45 4.98 -21.88 -4.33
CA ASP A 45 5.13 -23.31 -4.60
C ASP A 45 4.05 -24.14 -3.90
N HIS A 46 3.32 -24.93 -4.68
CA HIS A 46 2.46 -25.95 -4.13
C HIS A 46 3.36 -27.08 -3.63
N ASN A 47 3.70 -27.07 -2.35
CA ASN A 47 4.59 -28.06 -1.77
C ASN A 47 4.02 -29.49 -2.03
N PRO A 48 4.73 -30.35 -2.78
CA PRO A 48 4.24 -31.68 -3.17
C PRO A 48 4.00 -32.62 -1.97
N ASP A 49 4.62 -32.31 -0.84
CA ASP A 49 4.51 -33.03 0.42
C ASP A 49 3.31 -32.59 1.28
N GLY A 50 2.52 -31.61 0.82
CA GLY A 50 1.38 -31.07 1.54
C GLY A 50 1.75 -30.14 2.69
N SER A 51 3.01 -29.73 2.82
CA SER A 51 3.40 -28.67 3.78
C SER A 51 2.71 -27.35 3.45
N GLU A 52 2.50 -26.54 4.48
CA GLU A 52 1.74 -25.30 4.37
C GLU A 52 2.36 -24.39 3.30
N LYS A 53 1.51 -23.95 2.35
CA LYS A 53 1.86 -22.92 1.37
C LYS A 53 2.31 -21.66 2.11
N TRP A 54 3.00 -20.78 1.39
CA TRP A 54 3.16 -19.39 1.83
C TRP A 54 1.81 -18.84 2.32
N GLN A 55 1.78 -18.39 3.57
CA GLN A 55 0.61 -17.86 4.24
C GLN A 55 0.71 -16.35 4.28
N ARG A 56 -0.44 -15.68 4.24
CA ARG A 56 -0.50 -14.23 4.45
C ARG A 56 -0.09 -13.94 5.90
N LEU A 57 1.05 -13.28 6.10
CA LEU A 57 1.39 -12.73 7.42
C LEU A 57 0.39 -11.64 7.80
N ILE A 58 -0.09 -10.91 6.80
CA ILE A 58 -1.09 -9.87 6.92
C ILE A 58 -2.24 -10.19 5.96
N SER A 59 -3.48 -10.23 6.46
CA SER A 59 -4.65 -10.68 5.69
C SER A 59 -4.96 -9.83 4.45
N GLU A 60 -4.68 -8.53 4.54
CA GLU A 60 -4.98 -7.52 3.52
C GLU A 60 -3.77 -6.61 3.28
N PRO A 61 -3.65 -6.00 2.10
CA PRO A 61 -2.58 -5.04 1.86
C PRO A 61 -2.63 -3.87 2.85
N ILE A 62 -1.48 -3.54 3.40
CA ILE A 62 -1.28 -2.44 4.35
C ILE A 62 -0.81 -1.19 3.61
N GLU A 63 -1.48 -0.06 3.82
CA GLU A 63 -1.06 1.23 3.26
C GLU A 63 -0.14 1.97 4.25
N ASP A 64 1.02 2.42 3.79
CA ASP A 64 1.97 3.20 4.58
C ASP A 64 1.72 4.72 4.50
N GLN A 65 2.50 5.52 5.24
CA GLN A 65 2.33 6.98 5.26
C GLN A 65 2.65 7.67 3.94
N TYR A 66 3.31 6.98 3.00
CA TYR A 66 3.57 7.47 1.65
C TYR A 66 2.49 7.01 0.66
N ARG A 67 1.43 6.34 1.14
CA ARG A 67 0.35 5.74 0.35
C ARG A 67 0.84 4.63 -0.58
N GLN A 68 1.93 3.96 -0.21
CA GLN A 68 2.34 2.72 -0.86
C GLN A 68 1.60 1.56 -0.18
N ARG A 69 1.19 0.55 -0.95
CA ARG A 69 0.53 -0.64 -0.42
C ARG A 69 1.51 -1.79 -0.35
N TRP A 70 1.58 -2.47 0.78
CA TRP A 70 2.47 -3.60 1.02
C TRP A 70 1.69 -4.87 1.30
N MET A 71 2.24 -6.00 0.92
CA MET A 71 1.69 -7.31 1.24
C MET A 71 2.84 -8.24 1.61
N ILE A 72 2.67 -8.97 2.72
CA ILE A 72 3.71 -9.80 3.30
C ILE A 72 3.17 -11.21 3.49
N TRP A 73 3.93 -12.18 3.02
CA TRP A 73 3.68 -13.59 3.23
C TRP A 73 4.82 -14.21 4.04
N GLU A 74 4.47 -15.20 4.84
CA GLU A 74 5.40 -16.03 5.59
C GLU A 74 5.35 -17.49 5.12
N ASN A 75 6.48 -18.19 5.21
CA ASN A 75 6.59 -19.60 4.95
C ASN A 75 6.81 -20.31 6.30
N PRO A 76 5.76 -20.89 6.90
CA PRO A 76 5.86 -21.54 8.22
C PRO A 76 6.74 -22.80 8.19
N ALA A 77 6.94 -23.41 7.02
CA ALA A 77 7.82 -24.57 6.84
C ALA A 77 9.30 -24.18 6.75
N ALA A 78 9.62 -22.89 6.58
CA ALA A 78 11.00 -22.44 6.48
C ALA A 78 11.71 -22.54 7.84
N SER A 79 12.77 -23.35 7.88
CA SER A 79 13.67 -23.47 9.04
C SER A 79 15.00 -22.73 8.86
N SER A 80 15.19 -22.09 7.70
CA SER A 80 16.38 -21.31 7.36
C SER A 80 16.44 -20.03 8.16
N SER A 81 17.60 -19.62 8.66
CA SER A 81 17.79 -18.31 9.30
C SER A 81 17.80 -17.15 8.29
N ASN A 82 17.73 -17.43 6.99
CA ASN A 82 17.65 -16.42 5.96
C ASN A 82 16.20 -15.93 5.81
N PRO A 83 15.93 -14.62 6.02
CA PRO A 83 14.58 -14.10 5.97
C PRO A 83 13.92 -14.24 4.60
N LYS A 84 14.70 -14.36 3.51
CA LYS A 84 14.17 -14.58 2.15
C LYS A 84 13.49 -15.93 1.98
N ASP A 85 13.88 -16.91 2.78
CA ASP A 85 13.30 -18.25 2.74
C ASP A 85 12.03 -18.30 3.60
N GLN A 86 11.93 -17.42 4.59
CA GLN A 86 10.80 -17.31 5.53
C GLN A 86 9.74 -16.30 5.10
N TYR A 87 10.09 -15.24 4.38
CA TYR A 87 9.19 -14.14 4.06
C TYR A 87 9.28 -13.71 2.61
N GLN A 88 8.14 -13.26 2.07
CA GLN A 88 8.07 -12.52 0.81
C GLN A 88 7.35 -11.20 1.04
N VAL A 89 7.95 -10.11 0.55
CA VAL A 89 7.39 -8.76 0.63
C VAL A 89 7.15 -8.26 -0.79
N TYR A 90 5.93 -7.79 -1.03
CA TYR A 90 5.55 -7.14 -2.28
C TYR A 90 4.98 -5.75 -2.00
N LYS A 91 5.14 -4.84 -2.97
CA LYS A 91 4.69 -3.45 -2.85
C LYS A 91 4.05 -2.91 -4.12
N ILE A 92 3.07 -2.03 -3.94
CA ILE A 92 2.52 -1.16 -4.96
C ILE A 92 2.94 0.28 -4.60
N PRO A 93 3.83 0.91 -5.38
CA PRO A 93 4.17 2.32 -5.20
C PRO A 93 2.95 3.25 -5.33
N LYS A 94 2.99 4.43 -4.69
CA LYS A 94 1.88 5.41 -4.58
C LYS A 94 1.10 5.72 -5.87
N ASN A 95 1.74 5.65 -7.03
CA ASN A 95 1.15 6.01 -8.33
C ASN A 95 1.19 4.84 -9.32
N GLU A 96 1.26 3.63 -8.81
CA GLU A 96 1.25 2.41 -9.58
C GLU A 96 0.12 1.51 -9.09
N ASP A 97 -0.20 0.49 -9.89
CA ASP A 97 -1.30 -0.44 -9.58
C ASP A 97 -0.82 -1.88 -9.45
N GLU A 98 0.47 -2.14 -9.60
CA GLU A 98 1.02 -3.50 -9.71
C GLU A 98 1.96 -3.83 -8.56
N PHE A 99 1.79 -5.02 -7.98
CA PHE A 99 2.71 -5.53 -6.98
C PHE A 99 4.07 -5.84 -7.60
N ARG A 100 5.12 -5.32 -6.96
CA ARG A 100 6.51 -5.60 -7.27
C ARG A 100 7.18 -6.25 -6.07
N TYR A 101 7.97 -7.27 -6.34
CA TYR A 101 8.75 -7.94 -5.31
C TYR A 101 9.76 -6.95 -4.70
N ALA A 102 9.73 -6.83 -3.38
CA ALA A 102 10.67 -6.04 -2.60
C ALA A 102 11.71 -6.98 -1.98
N PHE A 103 12.92 -6.95 -2.52
CA PHE A 103 14.00 -7.84 -2.09
C PHE A 103 14.35 -7.59 -0.62
N ILE A 104 14.18 -8.60 0.22
CA ILE A 104 14.50 -8.53 1.65
C ILE A 104 16.01 -8.69 1.81
N LYS A 105 16.68 -7.70 2.39
CA LYS A 105 18.11 -7.78 2.74
C LYS A 105 18.30 -8.38 4.12
N GLU A 106 17.49 -7.91 5.05
CA GLU A 106 17.59 -8.21 6.47
C GLU A 106 16.20 -8.12 7.11
N LEU A 107 16.03 -8.87 8.18
CA LEU A 107 14.86 -8.84 9.03
C LEU A 107 15.34 -8.76 10.48
N GLU A 108 14.87 -7.77 11.21
CA GLU A 108 15.06 -7.66 12.65
C GLU A 108 13.71 -7.89 13.33
N VAL A 109 13.69 -8.72 14.38
CA VAL A 109 12.48 -9.04 15.14
C VAL A 109 12.72 -8.72 16.60
N ASP A 110 12.10 -7.67 17.09
CA ASP A 110 12.22 -7.25 18.48
C ASP A 110 10.95 -7.56 19.25
N ARG A 111 11.14 -8.14 20.45
CA ARG A 111 10.06 -8.35 21.41
C ARG A 111 10.15 -7.30 22.50
N TYR A 112 9.01 -6.70 22.81
CA TYR A 112 8.85 -5.71 23.86
C TYR A 112 7.90 -6.23 24.95
N PRO A 113 8.35 -7.14 25.85
CA PRO A 113 7.46 -7.79 26.81
C PRO A 113 6.70 -6.83 27.72
N LYS A 114 7.33 -5.71 28.09
CA LYS A 114 6.70 -4.68 28.93
C LYS A 114 5.49 -4.03 28.25
N TYR A 115 5.50 -3.97 26.92
CA TYR A 115 4.46 -3.34 26.12
C TYR A 115 3.57 -4.35 25.41
N HIS A 116 3.79 -5.66 25.61
CA HIS A 116 3.01 -6.73 24.99
C HIS A 116 2.99 -6.63 23.46
N LYS A 117 4.17 -6.39 22.88
CA LYS A 117 4.36 -6.09 21.46
C LYS A 117 5.55 -6.81 20.86
N THR A 118 5.46 -7.07 19.57
CA THR A 118 6.57 -7.55 18.73
C THR A 118 6.66 -6.68 17.48
N SER A 119 7.85 -6.22 17.11
CA SER A 119 8.09 -5.57 15.82
C SER A 119 8.81 -6.49 14.85
N TYR A 120 8.44 -6.39 13.59
CA TYR A 120 9.12 -7.02 12.46
C TYR A 120 9.60 -5.90 11.55
N GLU A 121 10.92 -5.74 11.44
CA GLU A 121 11.56 -4.71 10.65
C GLU A 121 12.21 -5.32 9.41
N PHE A 122 11.51 -5.16 8.28
CA PHE A 122 11.97 -5.64 6.99
C PHE A 122 12.79 -4.56 6.30
N PHE A 123 14.09 -4.80 6.12
CA PHE A 123 14.95 -3.96 5.30
C PHE A 123 14.89 -4.45 3.86
N VAL A 124 14.22 -3.69 3.00
CA VAL A 124 13.91 -4.10 1.63
C VAL A 124 14.52 -3.16 0.59
N GLY A 125 14.70 -3.66 -0.64
CA GLY A 125 15.08 -2.86 -1.80
C GLY A 125 16.40 -3.26 -2.44
N PRO A 126 16.83 -2.56 -3.50
CA PRO A 126 18.05 -2.87 -4.24
C PRO A 126 19.31 -2.58 -3.42
N ASP A 127 20.42 -3.25 -3.74
CA ASP A 127 21.74 -3.08 -3.08
C ASP A 127 22.44 -1.74 -3.39
N ASP A 128 21.73 -0.77 -3.97
CA ASP A 128 22.26 0.53 -4.41
C ASP A 128 22.05 1.67 -3.39
N GLY A 129 21.64 1.33 -2.16
CA GLY A 129 21.41 2.29 -1.07
C GLY A 129 20.04 2.96 -1.10
N ARG A 130 19.16 2.66 -2.05
CA ARG A 130 17.74 3.11 -2.08
C ARG A 130 16.81 2.14 -1.35
N GLY A 131 17.29 1.58 -0.25
CA GLY A 131 16.50 0.68 0.59
C GLY A 131 15.37 1.42 1.30
N GLU A 132 14.40 0.63 1.75
CA GLU A 132 13.27 1.03 2.57
C GLU A 132 13.18 0.08 3.76
N THR A 133 12.68 0.57 4.88
CA THR A 133 12.43 -0.25 6.07
C THR A 133 10.95 -0.26 6.34
N ILE A 134 10.33 -1.44 6.39
CA ILE A 134 8.94 -1.59 6.80
C ILE A 134 8.94 -2.19 8.19
N THR A 135 8.40 -1.46 9.15
CA THR A 135 8.19 -1.92 10.51
C THR A 135 6.73 -2.27 10.69
N VAL A 136 6.44 -3.53 11.02
CA VAL A 136 5.10 -3.99 11.38
C VAL A 136 5.08 -4.30 12.88
N PHE A 137 4.19 -3.64 13.62
CA PHE A 137 3.99 -3.90 15.04
C PHE A 137 2.79 -4.80 15.26
N PHE A 138 3.00 -5.90 15.96
CA PHE A 138 1.98 -6.83 16.41
C PHE A 138 1.81 -6.70 17.92
N ASN A 139 0.57 -6.77 18.39
CA ASN A 139 0.28 -7.02 19.80
C ASN A 139 0.51 -8.50 20.13
N ASP A 140 0.50 -8.86 21.42
CA ASP A 140 0.66 -10.26 21.89
C ASP A 140 -0.38 -11.24 21.32
N ASP A 141 -1.54 -10.76 20.85
CA ASP A 141 -2.58 -11.55 20.20
C ASP A 141 -2.34 -11.77 18.69
N GLY A 142 -1.24 -11.24 18.15
CA GLY A 142 -0.89 -11.32 16.74
C GLY A 142 -1.65 -10.33 15.85
N VAL A 143 -2.44 -9.43 16.42
CA VAL A 143 -3.13 -8.38 15.67
C VAL A 143 -2.17 -7.23 15.39
N ILE A 144 -2.19 -6.73 14.15
CA ILE A 144 -1.39 -5.57 13.76
C ILE A 144 -1.91 -4.33 14.47
N GLU A 145 -1.02 -3.67 15.20
CA GLU A 145 -1.30 -2.39 15.84
C GLU A 145 -1.00 -1.23 14.90
N TYR A 146 0.17 -1.25 14.25
CA TYR A 146 0.65 -0.16 13.42
C TYR A 146 1.71 -0.63 12.43
N VAL A 147 1.78 0.07 11.30
CA VAL A 147 2.78 -0.12 10.25
C VAL A 147 3.48 1.21 9.98
N HIS A 148 4.81 1.18 9.93
CA HIS A 148 5.63 2.33 9.54
C HIS A 148 6.52 1.95 8.37
N CYS A 149 6.66 2.83 7.38
CA CYS A 149 7.63 2.65 6.31
C CYS A 149 8.65 3.79 6.35
N TYR A 150 9.93 3.52 6.44
CA TYR A 150 10.96 4.52 6.21
C TYR A 150 11.52 4.36 4.80
N SER A 151 11.38 5.39 3.96
CA SER A 151 11.95 5.42 2.61
C SER A 151 12.87 6.62 2.46
N TYR A 152 14.18 6.37 2.27
CA TYR A 152 15.16 7.44 2.12
C TYR A 152 14.80 8.40 0.97
N LEU A 153 14.26 7.86 -0.13
CA LEU A 153 13.85 8.66 -1.28
C LEU A 153 12.65 9.55 -0.97
N GLU A 154 11.64 9.02 -0.27
CA GLU A 154 10.45 9.79 0.09
C GLU A 154 10.78 10.87 1.13
N GLU A 155 11.60 10.55 2.14
CA GLU A 155 12.06 11.55 3.12
C GLU A 155 12.89 12.65 2.45
N ARG A 156 13.79 12.28 1.52
CA ARG A 156 14.58 13.27 0.79
C ARG A 156 13.73 14.17 -0.10
N LYS A 157 12.72 13.61 -0.80
CA LYS A 157 11.76 14.41 -1.59
C LYS A 157 11.02 15.40 -0.70
N ARG A 158 10.50 14.93 0.43
CA ARG A 158 9.80 15.76 1.41
C ARG A 158 10.67 16.92 1.90
N LEU A 159 11.92 16.67 2.24
CA LEU A 159 12.88 17.70 2.66
C LEU A 159 13.15 18.74 1.57
N TYR A 160 13.28 18.32 0.30
CA TYR A 160 13.45 19.26 -0.80
C TYR A 160 12.22 20.13 -1.01
N GLU A 161 11.01 19.55 -0.97
CA GLU A 161 9.78 20.31 -1.10
C GLU A 161 9.59 21.31 0.05
N GLU A 162 9.93 20.91 1.28
CA GLU A 162 9.89 21.79 2.44
C GLU A 162 10.85 22.96 2.27
N HIS A 163 12.07 22.69 1.83
CA HIS A 163 13.07 23.72 1.56
C HIS A 163 12.63 24.66 0.43
N GLU A 164 12.06 24.15 -0.66
CA GLU A 164 11.51 24.96 -1.75
C GLU A 164 10.37 25.88 -1.27
N ARG A 165 9.43 25.34 -0.48
CA ARG A 165 8.36 26.14 0.14
C ARG A 165 8.93 27.20 1.09
N ALA A 166 9.93 26.85 1.88
CA ALA A 166 10.60 27.76 2.82
C ALA A 166 11.37 28.87 2.11
N GLN A 167 11.88 28.66 0.89
CA GLN A 167 12.50 29.72 0.07
C GLN A 167 11.49 30.59 -0.67
N LYS A 168 10.35 30.02 -1.09
CA LYS A 168 9.27 30.79 -1.73
C LYS A 168 8.57 31.77 -0.78
N LYS A 169 8.33 31.38 0.48
CA LYS A 169 7.71 32.24 1.51
C LYS A 169 8.41 33.60 1.72
N PRO A 170 9.73 33.69 1.92
CA PRO A 170 10.42 34.97 2.06
C PRO A 170 10.51 35.73 0.73
N ALA A 171 10.56 35.06 -0.42
CA ALA A 171 10.55 35.72 -1.73
C ALA A 171 9.21 36.43 -2.01
N GLU A 172 8.08 35.78 -1.70
CA GLU A 172 6.74 36.38 -1.81
C GLU A 172 6.55 37.54 -0.81
N ALA A 173 7.03 37.40 0.43
CA ALA A 173 7.01 38.48 1.43
C ALA A 173 7.90 39.67 1.04
N SER A 174 9.03 39.44 0.37
CA SER A 174 9.93 40.50 -0.11
C SER A 174 9.34 41.30 -1.27
N ILE A 175 8.52 40.67 -2.12
CA ILE A 175 7.83 41.35 -3.23
C ILE A 175 6.73 42.27 -2.69
N ILE A 176 5.98 41.84 -1.67
CA ILE A 176 4.92 42.65 -1.05
C ILE A 176 5.48 43.88 -0.31
N ASN A 177 6.65 43.77 0.33
CA ASN A 177 7.28 44.90 1.04
C ASN A 177 8.02 45.89 0.12
N SER A 178 8.11 45.61 -1.18
CA SER A 178 8.80 46.45 -2.18
C SER A 178 7.83 47.15 -3.14
N LEU A 179 6.51 46.99 -2.95
CA LEU A 179 5.41 47.63 -3.67
C LEU A 179 4.76 48.71 -2.78
#